data_AF-A0A9E3BG33-F1
#
_entry.id   AF-A0A9E3BG33-F1
#
_cell.length_a   1.000
_cell.length_b   1.000
_cell.length_c   1.000
_cell.angle_alpha   90.00
_cell.angle_beta   90.00
_cell.angle_gamma   90.00
#
_symmetry.space_group_name_H-M   'P 1'
#
loop_
_entity.id
_entity.type
_entity.pdbx_description
1 polymer ?
#
loop_
_entity_poly.entity_id
_entity_poly.type
_entity_poly.pdbx_seq_one_letter_code
_entity_poly.pdbx_strand_id
1 'polypeptide(L)'
;MNIDMGALHAIEADKGISVDVVVDTIKSALLTAYRHTQGHQQDAHIDIDRKTGAVRVIAQELDADGNVLSEWDDTPAGFGRIAATTARQVILQRLRDAENERNYGEFSTHEGEIVAGVIQRDSRANARGLVVVRIGSETKGSEGVIPAAEQVPGEAYEHGDRLRCYVVGVTRGAREPVITLSRTHPNLVRKLFSLEVPEIAEGSVEIVAVAREAGHRSKIAVASRVPGLNAKGACIGPMGQRVRNVMSELSGEKIDIIDYDEDPSRFVANALSPAKVVSVTVID
;
A
#
# COMPACT_ATOMS: atom_id res chain seq x y z
N MET A 1 4.87 7.69 -40.68
CA MET A 1 3.92 7.38 -39.59
C MET A 1 4.34 8.26 -38.44
N ASN A 2 3.43 9.10 -37.96
CA ASN A 2 3.74 10.15 -37.00
C ASN A 2 3.26 9.71 -35.61
N ILE A 3 3.76 10.38 -34.57
CA ILE A 3 3.20 10.26 -33.23
C ILE A 3 1.77 10.82 -33.26
N ASP A 4 0.83 10.10 -32.67
CA ASP A 4 -0.55 10.57 -32.55
C ASP A 4 -0.65 11.63 -31.44
N MET A 5 -0.56 12.90 -31.83
CA MET A 5 -0.69 14.03 -30.91
C MET A 5 -2.12 14.15 -30.34
N GLY A 6 -3.14 13.68 -31.06
CA GLY A 6 -4.52 13.66 -30.57
C GLY A 6 -4.68 12.70 -29.39
N ALA A 7 -4.05 11.53 -29.45
CA ALA A 7 -4.01 10.58 -28.35
C ALA A 7 -3.31 11.16 -27.10
N LEU A 8 -2.23 11.94 -27.29
CA LEU A 8 -1.52 12.59 -26.17
C LEU A 8 -2.39 13.64 -25.47
N HIS A 9 -3.07 14.50 -26.22
CA HIS A 9 -3.99 15.48 -25.63
C HIS A 9 -5.22 14.84 -24.98
N ALA A 10 -5.73 13.73 -25.53
CA ALA A 10 -6.82 12.98 -24.91
C ALA A 10 -6.42 12.41 -23.53
N ILE A 11 -5.17 11.94 -23.39
CA ILE A 11 -4.64 11.43 -22.12
C ILE A 11 -4.47 12.56 -21.09
N GLU A 12 -4.01 13.73 -21.52
CA GLU A 12 -3.91 14.91 -20.65
C GLU A 12 -5.27 15.33 -20.12
N ALA A 13 -6.29 15.36 -20.98
CA ALA A 13 -7.66 15.70 -20.59
C ALA A 13 -8.29 14.67 -19.63
N ASP A 14 -8.08 13.38 -19.85
CA ASP A 14 -8.72 12.32 -19.07
C ASP A 14 -7.97 11.98 -17.76
N LYS A 15 -6.64 12.05 -17.77
CA LYS A 15 -5.77 11.59 -16.67
C LYS A 15 -4.91 12.67 -16.03
N GLY A 16 -4.92 13.91 -16.55
CA GLY A 16 -4.14 15.02 -16.02
C GLY A 16 -2.62 14.88 -16.22
N ILE A 17 -2.18 13.99 -17.12
CA ILE A 17 -0.76 13.81 -17.44
C ILE A 17 -0.35 14.86 -18.47
N SER A 18 0.53 15.79 -18.09
CA SER A 18 0.99 16.87 -18.98
C SER A 18 1.59 16.31 -20.28
N VAL A 19 1.14 16.84 -21.42
CA VAL A 19 1.67 16.44 -22.75
C VAL A 19 3.16 16.72 -22.85
N ASP A 20 3.65 17.83 -22.28
CA ASP A 20 5.07 18.19 -22.32
C ASP A 20 5.94 17.11 -21.66
N VAL A 21 5.53 16.61 -20.49
CA VAL A 21 6.25 15.54 -19.78
C VAL A 21 6.29 14.25 -20.60
N VAL A 22 5.18 13.91 -21.27
CA VAL A 22 5.12 12.71 -22.12
C VAL A 22 6.01 12.87 -23.35
N VAL A 23 5.97 14.03 -24.01
CA VAL A 23 6.81 14.34 -25.18
C VAL A 23 8.29 14.26 -24.84
N ASP A 24 8.73 14.82 -23.71
CA ASP A 24 10.14 14.77 -23.28
C ASP A 24 10.60 13.34 -22.96
N THR A 25 9.70 12.53 -22.41
CA THR A 25 9.96 11.10 -22.19
C THR A 25 10.12 10.35 -23.52
N ILE A 26 9.25 10.65 -24.50
CA ILE A 26 9.31 10.07 -25.84
C ILE A 26 10.62 10.49 -26.54
N LYS A 27 11.02 11.76 -26.46
CA LYS A 27 12.30 12.25 -26.98
C LYS A 27 13.49 11.47 -26.40
N SER A 28 13.52 11.30 -25.08
CA SER A 28 14.59 10.56 -24.39
C SER A 28 14.65 9.08 -24.80
N ALA A 29 13.48 8.44 -24.92
CA ALA A 29 13.37 7.05 -25.36
C ALA A 29 13.79 6.89 -26.84
N LEU A 30 13.42 7.84 -27.69
CA LEU A 30 13.79 7.84 -29.11
C LEU A 30 15.26 8.13 -29.34
N LEU A 31 15.86 9.01 -28.56
CA LEU A 31 17.29 9.27 -28.61
C LEU A 31 18.08 8.00 -28.27
N THR A 32 17.62 7.26 -27.25
CA THR A 32 18.18 5.96 -26.88
C THR A 32 18.04 4.96 -28.03
N ALA A 33 16.88 4.89 -28.68
CA ALA A 33 16.65 4.02 -29.83
C ALA A 33 17.55 4.40 -31.03
N TYR A 34 17.75 5.68 -31.29
CA TYR A 34 18.65 6.18 -32.35
C TYR A 34 20.11 5.80 -32.08
N ARG A 35 20.60 5.90 -30.85
CA ARG A 35 21.97 5.47 -30.47
C ARG A 35 22.25 3.98 -30.71
N HIS A 36 21.21 3.15 -30.83
CA HIS A 36 21.34 1.74 -31.19
C HIS A 36 21.33 1.48 -32.70
N THR A 37 21.13 2.51 -33.53
CA THR A 37 21.23 2.39 -34.99
C THR A 37 22.69 2.48 -35.46
N GLN A 38 22.99 1.80 -36.57
CA GLN A 38 24.29 1.89 -37.21
C GLN A 38 24.47 3.27 -37.85
N GLY A 39 25.64 3.87 -37.66
CA GLY A 39 25.96 5.19 -38.20
C GLY A 39 25.40 6.36 -37.38
N HIS A 40 24.94 6.13 -36.15
CA HIS A 40 24.46 7.21 -35.29
C HIS A 40 25.55 8.26 -35.02
N GLN A 41 25.12 9.51 -34.92
CA GLN A 41 25.95 10.62 -34.48
C GLN A 41 25.97 10.68 -32.95
N GLN A 42 27.12 11.03 -32.39
CA GLN A 42 27.36 11.04 -30.94
C GLN A 42 26.48 12.10 -30.25
N ASP A 43 26.46 13.29 -30.84
CA ASP A 43 25.67 14.43 -30.38
C ASP A 43 24.44 14.56 -31.29
N ALA A 44 23.29 14.17 -30.74
CA ALA A 44 22.02 14.28 -31.43
C ALA A 44 20.89 14.53 -30.42
N HIS A 45 19.83 15.20 -30.87
CA HIS A 45 18.60 15.36 -30.13
C HIS A 45 17.38 15.01 -30.99
N ILE A 46 16.25 14.75 -30.33
CA ILE A 46 15.01 14.39 -31.00
C ILE A 46 14.09 15.60 -31.02
N ASP A 47 13.74 16.03 -32.23
CA ASP A 47 12.73 17.05 -32.45
C ASP A 47 11.38 16.40 -32.80
N ILE A 48 10.32 16.87 -32.15
CA ILE A 48 8.96 16.37 -32.34
C ILE A 48 8.05 17.56 -32.60
N ASP A 49 7.49 17.62 -33.80
CA ASP A 49 6.51 18.64 -34.16
C ASP A 49 5.21 18.40 -33.36
N ARG A 50 4.82 19.41 -32.56
CA ARG A 50 3.66 19.33 -31.66
C ARG A 50 2.31 19.29 -32.38
N LYS A 51 2.25 19.71 -33.65
CA LYS A 51 1.02 19.73 -34.45
C LYS A 51 0.90 18.47 -35.29
N THR A 52 1.99 18.07 -35.94
CA THR A 52 1.97 16.97 -36.91
C THR A 52 2.41 15.64 -36.32
N GLY A 53 3.09 15.65 -35.18
CA GLY A 53 3.72 14.48 -34.57
C GLY A 53 4.91 13.93 -35.38
N ALA A 54 5.42 14.71 -36.34
CA ALA A 54 6.59 14.34 -37.13
C ALA A 54 7.82 14.31 -36.23
N VAL A 55 8.59 13.23 -36.32
CA VAL A 55 9.81 13.03 -35.53
C VAL A 55 11.01 13.18 -36.44
N ARG A 56 11.95 14.02 -36.02
CA ARG A 56 13.24 14.21 -36.67
C ARG A 56 14.38 13.96 -35.68
N VAL A 57 15.43 13.34 -36.17
CA VAL A 57 16.70 13.24 -35.46
C VAL A 57 17.60 14.36 -35.95
N ILE A 58 17.94 15.28 -35.07
CA ILE A 58 18.83 16.39 -35.38
C ILE A 58 20.19 16.04 -34.79
N ALA A 59 21.14 15.73 -35.67
CA ALA A 59 22.54 15.58 -35.30
C ALA A 59 23.19 16.96 -35.24
N GLN A 60 24.14 17.12 -34.32
CA GLN A 60 24.82 18.39 -34.10
C GLN A 60 26.32 18.18 -33.95
N GLU A 61 27.09 19.14 -34.43
CA GLU A 61 28.52 19.26 -34.17
C GLU A 61 28.73 20.30 -33.07
N LEU A 62 29.45 19.93 -32.02
CA LEU A 62 29.74 20.80 -30.88
C LEU A 62 31.20 21.28 -30.90
N ASP A 63 31.44 22.51 -30.49
CA ASP A 63 32.80 23.00 -30.24
C ASP A 63 33.37 22.47 -28.91
N ALA A 64 34.62 22.80 -28.61
CA ALA A 64 35.30 22.38 -27.38
C ALA A 64 34.64 22.94 -26.10
N ASP A 65 33.83 23.98 -26.22
CA ASP A 65 33.11 24.64 -25.12
C ASP A 65 31.64 24.14 -25.02
N GLY A 66 31.21 23.23 -25.91
CA GLY A 66 29.87 22.65 -25.95
C GLY A 66 28.83 23.47 -26.70
N ASN A 67 29.21 24.51 -27.45
CA ASN A 67 28.29 25.27 -28.29
C ASN A 67 28.05 24.57 -29.63
N VAL A 68 26.84 24.71 -30.16
CA VAL A 68 26.44 24.12 -31.44
C VAL A 68 27.09 24.88 -32.61
N LEU A 69 27.93 24.19 -33.40
CA LEU A 69 28.57 24.71 -34.60
C LEU A 69 27.71 24.48 -35.85
N SER A 70 27.12 23.30 -35.98
CA SER A 70 26.28 22.93 -37.11
C SER A 70 25.23 21.88 -36.69
N GLU A 71 24.07 21.88 -37.35
CA GLU A 71 23.02 20.88 -37.15
C GLU A 71 22.54 20.36 -38.52
N TRP A 72 22.21 19.07 -38.60
CA TRP A 72 21.59 18.46 -39.78
C TRP A 72 20.59 17.37 -39.41
N ASP A 73 19.67 17.08 -40.34
CA ASP A 73 18.71 16.00 -40.19
C ASP A 73 19.38 14.65 -40.50
N ASP A 74 19.54 13.81 -39.50
CA ASP A 74 20.09 12.45 -39.61
C ASP A 74 19.02 11.37 -39.37
N THR A 75 17.76 11.68 -39.68
CA THR A 75 16.65 10.75 -39.43
C THR A 75 16.80 9.49 -40.29
N PRO A 76 16.99 8.29 -39.69
CA PRO A 76 17.16 7.07 -40.46
C PRO A 76 15.89 6.68 -41.24
N ALA A 77 16.07 5.97 -42.36
CA ALA A 77 14.95 5.46 -43.13
C ALA A 77 14.06 4.53 -42.27
N GLY A 78 12.76 4.80 -42.24
CA GLY A 78 11.80 4.02 -41.44
C GLY A 78 11.81 4.32 -39.94
N PHE A 79 12.60 5.30 -39.47
CA PHE A 79 12.64 5.69 -38.06
C PHE A 79 11.29 6.16 -37.50
N GLY A 80 10.42 6.73 -38.36
CA GLY A 80 9.03 7.06 -37.98
C GLY A 80 8.21 5.86 -37.47
N ARG A 81 8.51 4.63 -37.92
CA ARG A 81 7.86 3.41 -37.37
C ARG A 81 8.34 3.14 -35.95
N ILE A 82 9.65 3.27 -35.72
CA ILE A 82 10.27 3.13 -34.39
C ILE A 82 9.68 4.19 -33.45
N ALA A 83 9.56 5.44 -33.92
CA ALA A 83 8.91 6.53 -33.21
C ALA A 83 7.49 6.21 -32.79
N ALA A 84 6.65 5.73 -33.71
CA ALA A 84 5.26 5.38 -33.39
C ALA A 84 5.17 4.25 -32.35
N THR A 85 6.00 3.20 -32.46
CA THR A 85 6.00 2.10 -31.48
C THR A 85 6.51 2.51 -30.11
N THR A 86 7.59 3.29 -30.05
CA THR A 86 8.16 3.79 -28.80
C THR A 86 7.21 4.76 -28.13
N ALA A 87 6.60 5.68 -28.88
CA ALA A 87 5.60 6.61 -28.37
C ALA A 87 4.43 5.87 -27.74
N ARG A 88 3.88 4.85 -28.41
CA ARG A 88 2.82 4.00 -27.84
C ARG A 88 3.24 3.35 -26.53
N GLN A 89 4.46 2.81 -26.46
CA GLN A 89 4.95 2.17 -25.24
C GLN A 89 5.12 3.16 -24.09
N VAL A 90 5.71 4.34 -24.36
CA VAL A 90 5.88 5.41 -23.37
C VAL A 90 4.53 5.91 -22.88
N ILE A 91 3.57 6.11 -23.78
CA ILE A 91 2.19 6.46 -23.44
C ILE A 91 1.56 5.44 -22.49
N LEU A 92 1.60 4.15 -22.86
CA LEU A 92 1.04 3.08 -22.03
C LEU A 92 1.75 2.95 -20.68
N GLN A 93 3.04 3.25 -20.62
CA GLN A 93 3.80 3.28 -19.37
C GLN A 93 3.35 4.45 -18.50
N ARG A 94 3.26 5.66 -19.05
CA ARG A 94 2.81 6.86 -18.32
C ARG A 94 1.39 6.73 -17.79
N LEU A 95 0.49 6.11 -18.57
CA LEU A 95 -0.87 5.79 -18.11
C LEU A 95 -0.84 4.88 -16.88
N ARG A 96 -0.03 3.82 -16.92
CA ARG A 96 0.15 2.91 -15.78
C ARG A 96 0.76 3.62 -14.57
N ASP A 97 1.79 4.43 -14.77
CA ASP A 97 2.44 5.18 -13.69
C ASP A 97 1.47 6.15 -12.99
N ALA A 98 0.63 6.84 -13.76
CA ALA A 98 -0.38 7.75 -13.21
C ALA A 98 -1.49 7.01 -12.45
N GLU A 99 -1.93 5.86 -12.96
CA GLU A 99 -2.89 4.99 -12.25
C GLU A 99 -2.30 4.47 -10.94
N ASN A 100 -1.03 4.08 -10.95
CA ASN A 100 -0.31 3.64 -9.75
C ASN A 100 -0.16 4.74 -8.71
N GLU A 101 0.17 5.97 -9.12
CA GLU A 101 0.31 7.10 -8.20
C GLU A 101 -1.03 7.46 -7.56
N ARG A 102 -2.12 7.39 -8.34
CA ARG A 102 -3.48 7.57 -7.81
C ARG A 102 -3.84 6.49 -6.79
N ASN A 103 -3.59 5.22 -7.12
CA ASN A 103 -3.84 4.09 -6.21
C ASN A 103 -2.98 4.20 -4.95
N TYR A 104 -1.71 4.59 -5.08
CA TYR A 104 -0.83 4.84 -3.93
C TYR A 104 -1.41 5.93 -3.02
N GLY A 105 -1.86 7.05 -3.58
CA GLY A 105 -2.49 8.12 -2.81
C GLY A 105 -3.75 7.65 -2.07
N GLU A 106 -4.56 6.78 -2.69
CA GLU A 106 -5.74 6.18 -2.05
C GLU A 106 -5.32 5.26 -0.89
N PHE A 107 -4.38 4.34 -1.08
CA PHE A 107 -4.00 3.38 -0.02
C PHE A 107 -3.12 3.97 1.08
N SER A 108 -2.32 5.00 0.78
CA SER A 108 -1.48 5.65 1.79
C SER A 108 -2.30 6.26 2.92
N THR A 109 -3.55 6.68 2.68
CA THR A 109 -4.44 7.16 3.75
C THR A 109 -4.99 6.04 4.62
N HIS A 110 -4.89 4.78 4.18
CA HIS A 110 -5.39 3.61 4.90
C HIS A 110 -4.31 2.95 5.77
N GLU A 111 -3.10 3.54 5.86
CA GLU A 111 -2.11 3.11 6.84
C GLU A 111 -2.70 3.19 8.26
N GLY A 112 -2.55 2.12 9.02
CA GLY A 112 -3.13 2.01 10.35
C GLY A 112 -4.61 1.65 10.38
N GLU A 113 -5.20 1.25 9.24
CA GLU A 113 -6.55 0.70 9.18
C GLU A 113 -6.56 -0.84 9.20
N ILE A 114 -7.77 -1.39 9.32
CA ILE A 114 -8.04 -2.82 9.20
C ILE A 114 -8.66 -3.09 7.84
N VAL A 115 -8.12 -4.07 7.13
CA VAL A 115 -8.61 -4.48 5.82
C VAL A 115 -8.98 -5.95 5.85
N ALA A 116 -10.08 -6.31 5.20
CA ALA A 116 -10.43 -7.69 4.95
C ALA A 116 -9.90 -8.11 3.57
N GLY A 117 -9.47 -9.36 3.46
CA GLY A 117 -8.98 -9.90 2.20
C GLY A 117 -9.04 -11.42 2.11
N VAL A 118 -8.71 -11.92 0.94
CA VAL A 118 -8.66 -13.36 0.63
C VAL A 118 -7.24 -13.76 0.29
N ILE A 119 -6.72 -14.77 0.96
CA ILE A 119 -5.37 -15.29 0.71
C ILE A 119 -5.28 -15.84 -0.71
N GLN A 120 -4.29 -15.37 -1.45
CA GLN A 120 -4.00 -15.80 -2.81
C GLN A 120 -2.83 -16.78 -2.84
N ARG A 121 -2.88 -17.73 -3.77
CA ARG A 121 -1.78 -18.65 -4.01
C ARG A 121 -0.75 -17.98 -4.91
N ASP A 122 0.47 -17.78 -4.40
CA ASP A 122 1.61 -17.31 -5.18
C ASP A 122 2.86 -18.13 -4.80
N SER A 123 3.24 -19.06 -5.66
CA SER A 123 4.36 -19.97 -5.39
C SER A 123 5.70 -19.25 -5.22
N ARG A 124 5.91 -18.10 -5.86
CA ARG A 124 7.16 -17.35 -5.76
C ARG A 124 7.22 -16.55 -4.47
N ALA A 125 6.12 -15.92 -4.08
CA ALA A 125 6.01 -15.19 -2.83
C ALA A 125 6.06 -16.16 -1.63
N ASN A 126 5.31 -17.26 -1.69
CA ASN A 126 5.29 -18.27 -0.64
C ASN A 126 6.67 -18.94 -0.45
N ALA A 127 7.44 -19.18 -1.52
CA ALA A 127 8.81 -19.69 -1.41
C ALA A 127 9.77 -18.72 -0.68
N ARG A 128 9.43 -17.43 -0.59
CA ARG A 128 10.14 -16.41 0.18
C ARG A 128 9.53 -16.19 1.58
N GLY A 129 8.57 -17.02 1.99
CA GLY A 129 7.86 -16.90 3.26
C GLY A 129 6.83 -15.77 3.30
N LEU A 130 6.42 -15.22 2.14
CA LEU A 130 5.39 -14.17 2.07
C LEU A 130 4.02 -14.79 1.84
N VAL A 131 3.01 -14.27 2.53
CA VAL A 131 1.60 -14.58 2.26
C VAL A 131 1.01 -13.43 1.45
N VAL A 132 0.38 -13.75 0.31
CA VAL A 132 -0.27 -12.74 -0.55
C VAL A 132 -1.76 -12.71 -0.23
N VAL A 133 -2.31 -11.53 -0.06
CA VAL A 133 -3.72 -11.30 0.28
C VAL A 133 -4.31 -10.32 -0.71
N ARG A 134 -5.39 -10.70 -1.38
CA ARG A 134 -6.17 -9.77 -2.19
C ARG A 134 -7.11 -9.01 -1.26
N ILE A 135 -6.96 -7.69 -1.19
CA ILE A 135 -7.79 -6.79 -0.40
C ILE A 135 -8.67 -5.95 -1.33
N GLY A 136 -9.80 -5.45 -0.84
CA GLY A 136 -10.75 -4.65 -1.63
C GLY A 136 -11.89 -5.49 -2.22
N SER A 137 -12.57 -4.93 -3.23
CA SER A 137 -13.74 -5.57 -3.86
C SER A 137 -13.33 -6.56 -4.96
N GLU A 138 -14.26 -7.40 -5.40
CA GLU A 138 -14.01 -8.35 -6.50
C GLU A 138 -13.67 -7.65 -7.83
N THR A 139 -14.09 -6.40 -8.02
CA THR A 139 -13.88 -5.61 -9.24
C THR A 139 -12.73 -4.62 -9.14
N LYS A 140 -12.34 -4.23 -7.93
CA LYS A 140 -11.18 -3.38 -7.63
C LYS A 140 -10.48 -3.93 -6.40
N GLY A 141 -9.54 -4.84 -6.64
CA GLY A 141 -8.69 -5.42 -5.62
C GLY A 141 -7.25 -4.94 -5.76
N SER A 142 -6.58 -4.78 -4.63
CA SER A 142 -5.13 -4.58 -4.59
C SER A 142 -4.49 -5.76 -3.86
N GLU A 143 -3.20 -5.97 -4.13
CA GLU A 143 -2.45 -7.04 -3.49
C GLU A 143 -1.71 -6.49 -2.27
N GLY A 144 -2.02 -7.08 -1.11
CA GLY A 144 -1.24 -6.92 0.10
C GLY A 144 -0.36 -8.14 0.35
N VAL A 145 0.71 -7.94 1.10
CA VAL A 145 1.63 -9.00 1.52
C VAL A 145 1.76 -9.01 3.02
N ILE A 146 1.76 -10.20 3.63
CA ILE A 146 2.10 -10.40 5.03
C ILE A 146 3.51 -10.99 5.09
N PRO A 147 4.53 -10.20 5.49
CA PRO A 147 5.88 -10.69 5.74
C PRO A 147 5.90 -11.78 6.81
N ALA A 148 6.92 -12.65 6.79
CA ALA A 148 7.06 -13.71 7.79
C ALA A 148 7.09 -13.20 9.24
N ALA A 149 7.66 -12.02 9.49
CA ALA A 149 7.68 -11.39 10.81
C ALA A 149 6.31 -10.88 11.29
N GLU A 150 5.39 -10.65 10.35
CA GLU A 150 4.05 -10.13 10.61
C GLU A 150 2.98 -11.23 10.57
N GLN A 151 3.40 -12.48 10.37
CA GLN A 151 2.57 -13.68 10.46
C GLN A 151 2.54 -14.20 11.89
N VAL A 152 1.38 -14.69 12.32
CA VAL A 152 1.20 -15.27 13.65
C VAL A 152 1.77 -16.70 13.66
N PRO A 153 2.70 -17.03 14.58
CA PRO A 153 3.21 -18.38 14.70
C PRO A 153 2.08 -19.40 14.95
N GLY A 154 2.00 -20.42 14.10
CA GLY A 154 0.97 -21.49 14.21
C GLY A 154 -0.38 -21.16 13.57
N GLU A 155 -0.60 -19.93 13.08
CA GLU A 155 -1.76 -19.61 12.25
C GLU A 155 -1.57 -20.20 10.84
N ALA A 156 -2.64 -20.79 10.29
CA ALA A 156 -2.65 -21.31 8.93
C ALA A 156 -3.03 -20.20 7.94
N TYR A 157 -2.33 -20.15 6.81
CA TYR A 157 -2.56 -19.17 5.74
C TYR A 157 -2.84 -19.90 4.42
N GLU A 158 -3.98 -20.59 4.33
CA GLU A 158 -4.33 -21.37 3.16
C GLU A 158 -4.98 -20.52 2.06
N HIS A 159 -4.78 -20.89 0.80
CA HIS A 159 -5.40 -20.18 -0.30
C HIS A 159 -6.92 -20.26 -0.23
N GLY A 160 -7.59 -19.12 -0.36
CA GLY A 160 -9.04 -19.00 -0.27
C GLY A 160 -9.54 -18.59 1.10
N ASP A 161 -8.70 -18.66 2.14
CA ASP A 161 -9.05 -18.20 3.47
C ASP A 161 -9.31 -16.70 3.47
N ARG A 162 -10.35 -16.31 4.21
CA ARG A 162 -10.69 -14.90 4.45
C ARG A 162 -10.18 -14.52 5.82
N LEU A 163 -9.44 -13.42 5.87
CA LEU A 163 -8.94 -12.88 7.13
C LEU A 163 -8.91 -11.34 7.10
N ARG A 164 -8.84 -10.75 8.29
CA ARG A 164 -8.59 -9.33 8.45
C ARG A 164 -7.14 -9.07 8.83
N CYS A 165 -6.53 -8.05 8.24
CA CYS A 165 -5.17 -7.63 8.56
C CYS A 165 -5.14 -6.17 8.97
N TYR A 166 -4.12 -5.82 9.75
CA TYR A 166 -3.76 -4.43 10.00
C TYR A 166 -2.80 -3.95 8.91
N VAL A 167 -3.03 -2.76 8.35
CA VAL A 167 -2.11 -2.16 7.37
C VAL A 167 -0.98 -1.47 8.12
N VAL A 168 0.24 -2.03 8.04
CA VAL A 168 1.43 -1.46 8.71
C VAL A 168 2.19 -0.46 7.85
N GLY A 169 2.01 -0.50 6.52
CA GLY A 169 2.63 0.46 5.63
C GLY A 169 2.27 0.24 4.17
N VAL A 170 2.32 1.32 3.40
CA VAL A 170 2.08 1.34 1.95
C VAL A 170 3.30 1.97 1.29
N THR A 171 3.96 1.20 0.43
CA THR A 171 5.17 1.66 -0.28
C THR A 171 4.93 1.65 -1.78
N ARG A 172 5.62 2.55 -2.50
CA ARG A 172 5.58 2.55 -3.96
C ARG A 172 6.34 1.32 -4.49
N GLY A 173 5.65 0.45 -5.22
CA GLY A 173 6.27 -0.65 -5.95
C GLY A 173 6.57 -0.29 -7.41
N ALA A 174 7.28 -1.18 -8.12
CA ALA A 174 7.66 -0.97 -9.51
C ALA A 174 6.48 -1.09 -10.51
N ARG A 175 5.37 -1.71 -10.08
CA ARG A 175 4.17 -1.93 -10.93
C ARG A 175 2.88 -1.56 -10.25
N GLU A 176 2.77 -1.78 -8.95
CA GLU A 176 1.60 -1.46 -8.14
C GLU A 176 2.08 -1.06 -6.74
N PRO A 177 1.31 -0.28 -5.96
CA PRO A 177 1.60 -0.03 -4.56
C PRO A 177 1.70 -1.36 -3.78
N VAL A 178 2.73 -1.49 -2.95
CA VAL A 178 2.92 -2.66 -2.10
C VAL A 178 2.35 -2.35 -0.72
N ILE A 179 1.27 -3.05 -0.38
CA ILE A 179 0.57 -2.89 0.89
C ILE A 179 1.08 -3.95 1.85
N THR A 180 1.77 -3.53 2.90
CA THR A 180 2.29 -4.42 3.93
C THR A 180 1.23 -4.60 5.01
N LEU A 181 0.87 -5.86 5.22
CA LEU A 181 -0.18 -6.29 6.12
C LEU A 181 0.41 -7.02 7.32
N SER A 182 -0.29 -6.96 8.44
CA SER A 182 0.08 -7.63 9.67
C SER A 182 -1.07 -8.35 10.34
N ARG A 183 -0.75 -9.55 10.84
CA ARG A 183 -1.60 -10.34 11.74
C ARG A 183 -1.10 -10.31 13.18
N THR A 184 0.14 -9.90 13.43
CA THR A 184 0.75 -9.85 14.78
C THR A 184 0.58 -8.51 15.47
N HIS A 185 0.37 -7.41 14.74
CA HIS A 185 0.36 -6.06 15.30
C HIS A 185 -0.76 -5.87 16.36
N PRO A 186 -0.49 -5.23 17.53
CA PRO A 186 -1.48 -5.07 18.60
C PRO A 186 -2.70 -4.21 18.19
N ASN A 187 -2.52 -3.28 17.25
CA ASN A 187 -3.64 -2.47 16.75
C ASN A 187 -4.66 -3.28 15.95
N LEU A 188 -4.32 -4.50 15.47
CA LEU A 188 -5.32 -5.40 14.90
C LEU A 188 -6.41 -5.71 15.93
N VAL A 189 -6.02 -6.02 17.17
CA VAL A 189 -6.97 -6.28 18.27
C VAL A 189 -7.83 -5.05 18.53
N ARG A 190 -7.22 -3.86 18.62
CA ARG A 190 -7.96 -2.60 18.82
C ARG A 190 -9.03 -2.38 17.75
N LYS A 191 -8.66 -2.56 16.48
CA LYS A 191 -9.56 -2.35 15.34
C LYS A 191 -10.65 -3.42 15.29
N LEU A 192 -10.35 -4.68 15.60
CA LEU A 192 -11.36 -5.74 15.68
C LEU A 192 -12.39 -5.45 16.78
N PHE A 193 -11.95 -5.03 17.96
CA PHE A 193 -12.87 -4.61 19.02
C PHE A 193 -13.71 -3.40 18.61
N SER A 194 -13.13 -2.43 17.90
CA SER A 194 -13.89 -1.29 17.36
C SER A 194 -14.96 -1.70 16.34
N LEU A 195 -14.76 -2.78 15.57
CA LEU A 195 -15.78 -3.30 14.66
C LEU A 195 -16.89 -4.08 15.39
N GLU A 196 -16.53 -4.76 16.48
CA GLU A 196 -17.43 -5.67 17.20
C GLU A 196 -18.22 -4.97 18.33
N VAL A 197 -17.69 -3.88 18.90
CA VAL A 197 -18.23 -3.17 20.06
C VAL A 197 -18.65 -1.76 19.65
N PRO A 198 -19.96 -1.48 19.50
CA PRO A 198 -20.48 -0.16 19.12
C PRO A 198 -20.00 0.96 20.05
N GLU A 199 -19.92 0.68 21.35
CA GLU A 199 -19.50 1.65 22.36
C GLU A 199 -18.04 2.10 22.16
N ILE A 200 -17.19 1.25 21.58
CA ILE A 200 -15.81 1.61 21.20
C ILE A 200 -15.81 2.44 19.92
N ALA A 201 -16.61 2.06 18.93
CA ALA A 201 -16.73 2.81 17.67
C ALA A 201 -17.24 4.25 17.89
N GLU A 202 -18.20 4.42 18.80
CA GLU A 202 -18.79 5.71 19.17
C GLU A 202 -17.93 6.50 20.18
N GLY A 203 -16.90 5.87 20.75
CA GLY A 203 -16.01 6.49 21.74
C GLY A 203 -16.59 6.59 23.16
N SER A 204 -17.72 5.94 23.46
CA SER A 204 -18.25 5.84 24.83
C SER A 204 -17.41 4.93 25.72
N VAL A 205 -16.74 3.94 25.13
CA VAL A 205 -15.71 3.10 25.75
C VAL A 205 -14.40 3.30 25.01
N GLU A 206 -13.31 3.47 25.74
CA GLU A 206 -11.99 3.66 25.19
C GLU A 206 -11.10 2.47 25.53
N ILE A 207 -10.32 2.00 24.55
CA ILE A 207 -9.23 1.04 24.79
C ILE A 207 -7.99 1.85 25.17
N VAL A 208 -7.60 1.82 26.44
CA VAL A 208 -6.46 2.59 26.96
C VAL A 208 -5.14 1.91 26.55
N ALA A 209 -5.00 0.61 26.83
CA ALA A 209 -3.78 -0.14 26.57
C ALA A 209 -4.07 -1.50 25.94
N VAL A 210 -3.10 -2.00 25.16
CA VAL A 210 -3.11 -3.35 24.61
C VAL A 210 -1.71 -3.95 24.76
N ALA A 211 -1.64 -5.13 25.37
CA ALA A 211 -0.45 -5.96 25.40
C ALA A 211 -0.77 -7.28 24.71
N ARG A 212 0.02 -7.67 23.71
CA ARG A 212 -0.29 -8.80 22.83
C ARG A 212 0.90 -9.72 22.65
N GLU A 213 0.68 -11.00 22.91
CA GLU A 213 1.50 -12.11 22.45
C GLU A 213 0.70 -12.82 21.36
N ALA A 214 0.98 -12.46 20.11
CA ALA A 214 0.14 -12.85 18.97
C ALA A 214 0.04 -14.38 18.83
N GLY A 215 -1.18 -14.90 18.64
CA GLY A 215 -1.47 -16.34 18.57
C GLY A 215 -1.62 -17.03 19.93
N HIS A 216 -1.27 -16.36 21.02
CA HIS A 216 -1.34 -16.91 22.37
C HIS A 216 -2.35 -16.17 23.24
N ARG A 217 -2.05 -14.92 23.61
CA ARG A 217 -2.86 -14.13 24.52
C ARG A 217 -2.69 -12.63 24.33
N SER A 218 -3.81 -11.92 24.37
CA SER A 218 -3.88 -10.46 24.45
C SER A 218 -4.55 -10.02 25.75
N LYS A 219 -4.07 -8.91 26.30
CA LYS A 219 -4.74 -8.17 27.36
C LYS A 219 -5.11 -6.78 26.85
N ILE A 220 -6.36 -6.40 27.02
CA ILE A 220 -6.84 -5.06 26.68
C ILE A 220 -7.36 -4.36 27.93
N ALA A 221 -6.90 -3.13 28.17
CA ALA A 221 -7.39 -2.29 29.24
C ALA A 221 -8.42 -1.32 28.68
N VAL A 222 -9.62 -1.29 29.26
CA VAL A 222 -10.74 -0.48 28.77
C VAL A 222 -11.27 0.43 29.88
N ALA A 223 -11.70 1.62 29.48
CA ALA A 223 -12.30 2.62 30.36
C ALA A 223 -13.62 3.12 29.75
N SER A 224 -14.61 3.42 30.60
CA SER A 224 -15.83 4.08 30.14
C SER A 224 -15.67 5.60 30.22
N ARG A 225 -16.10 6.32 29.19
CA ARG A 225 -16.23 7.78 29.19
C ARG A 225 -17.63 8.25 29.59
N VAL A 226 -18.57 7.31 29.71
CA VAL A 226 -19.97 7.56 30.05
C VAL A 226 -20.27 7.02 31.46
N PRO A 227 -20.73 7.87 32.41
CA PRO A 227 -21.12 7.42 33.73
C PRO A 227 -22.20 6.33 33.68
N GLY A 228 -22.03 5.26 34.46
CA GLY A 228 -22.97 4.14 34.54
C GLY A 228 -22.84 3.11 33.41
N LEU A 229 -22.02 3.36 32.38
CA LEU A 229 -21.71 2.37 31.36
C LEU A 229 -20.55 1.47 31.81
N ASN A 230 -20.76 0.16 31.79
CA ASN A 230 -19.72 -0.82 32.12
C ASN A 230 -18.88 -1.16 30.88
N ALA A 231 -17.66 -0.64 30.81
CA ALA A 231 -16.74 -0.83 29.68
C ALA A 231 -16.39 -2.30 29.43
N LYS A 232 -15.97 -3.03 30.47
CA LYS A 232 -15.64 -4.45 30.37
C LYS A 232 -16.83 -5.29 29.91
N GLY A 233 -18.01 -5.03 30.49
CA GLY A 233 -19.25 -5.70 30.11
C GLY A 233 -19.62 -5.45 28.63
N ALA A 234 -19.49 -4.21 28.16
CA ALA A 234 -19.72 -3.86 26.77
C ALA A 234 -18.77 -4.61 25.81
N CYS A 235 -17.50 -4.75 26.18
CA CYS A 235 -16.52 -5.45 25.36
C CYS A 235 -16.70 -6.98 25.35
N ILE A 236 -17.18 -7.56 26.46
CA ILE A 236 -17.53 -8.99 26.54
C ILE A 236 -18.79 -9.27 25.69
N GLY A 237 -19.79 -8.39 25.79
CA GLY A 237 -21.08 -8.53 25.12
C GLY A 237 -21.96 -9.65 25.70
N PRO A 238 -23.20 -9.80 25.19
CA PRO A 238 -24.14 -10.82 25.65
C PRO A 238 -23.52 -12.22 25.54
N MET A 239 -23.49 -12.96 26.66
CA MET A 239 -22.90 -14.30 26.73
C MET A 239 -21.46 -14.40 26.18
N GLY A 240 -20.68 -13.31 26.27
CA GLY A 240 -19.32 -13.26 25.75
C GLY A 240 -19.22 -13.29 24.23
N GLN A 241 -20.30 -13.03 23.50
CA GLN A 241 -20.32 -13.18 22.05
C GLN A 241 -19.32 -12.27 21.34
N ARG A 242 -19.20 -11.01 21.78
CA ARG A 242 -18.32 -10.02 21.15
C ARG A 242 -16.86 -10.43 21.26
N VAL A 243 -16.39 -10.70 22.48
CA VAL A 243 -15.01 -11.17 22.68
C VAL A 243 -14.74 -12.50 21.97
N ARG A 244 -15.70 -13.43 21.93
CA ARG A 244 -15.55 -14.71 21.19
C ARG A 244 -15.42 -14.50 19.68
N ASN A 245 -16.13 -13.54 19.09
CA ASN A 245 -15.99 -13.20 17.68
C ASN A 245 -14.56 -12.69 17.37
N VAL A 246 -14.04 -11.79 18.21
CA VAL A 246 -12.65 -11.30 18.07
C VAL A 246 -11.64 -12.44 18.24
N MET A 247 -11.82 -13.30 19.24
CA MET A 247 -10.95 -14.47 19.45
C MET A 247 -10.98 -15.42 18.23
N SER A 248 -12.15 -15.63 17.63
CA SER A 248 -12.30 -16.47 16.44
C SER A 248 -11.57 -15.89 15.23
N GLU A 249 -11.66 -14.57 15.03
CA GLU A 249 -10.93 -13.87 13.97
C GLU A 249 -9.42 -13.91 14.18
N LEU A 250 -8.95 -14.07 15.42
CA LEU A 250 -7.54 -14.21 15.80
C LEU A 250 -7.13 -15.69 16.01
N SER A 251 -7.79 -16.62 15.32
CA SER A 251 -7.43 -18.05 15.32
C SER A 251 -7.37 -18.68 16.72
N GLY A 252 -8.23 -18.22 17.65
CA GLY A 252 -8.36 -18.76 19.00
C GLY A 252 -7.46 -18.10 20.06
N GLU A 253 -6.73 -17.04 19.72
CA GLU A 253 -5.96 -16.20 20.66
C GLU A 253 -6.82 -15.85 21.88
N LYS A 254 -6.29 -16.05 23.10
CA LYS A 254 -7.03 -15.73 24.34
C LYS A 254 -7.05 -14.24 24.59
N ILE A 255 -8.18 -13.68 25.02
CA ILE A 255 -8.29 -12.25 25.29
C ILE A 255 -8.81 -12.01 26.69
N ASP A 256 -8.04 -11.27 27.49
CA ASP A 256 -8.48 -10.78 28.80
C ASP A 256 -8.84 -9.30 28.70
N ILE A 257 -10.05 -8.97 29.17
CA ILE A 257 -10.57 -7.60 29.19
C ILE A 257 -10.45 -7.09 30.63
N ILE A 258 -9.66 -6.04 30.78
CA ILE A 258 -9.20 -5.50 32.06
C ILE A 258 -9.82 -4.11 32.26
N ASP A 259 -10.33 -3.87 33.47
CA ASP A 259 -10.78 -2.54 33.87
C ASP A 259 -9.54 -1.64 34.08
N TYR A 260 -9.47 -0.55 33.32
CA TYR A 260 -8.46 0.48 33.55
C TYR A 260 -8.77 1.26 34.82
N ASP A 261 -7.72 1.68 35.54
CA ASP A 261 -7.82 2.58 36.69
C ASP A 261 -6.69 3.61 36.58
N GLU A 262 -6.97 4.86 36.97
CA GLU A 262 -5.95 5.91 37.00
C GLU A 262 -4.94 5.69 38.14
N ASP A 263 -5.34 4.99 39.20
CA ASP A 263 -4.41 4.54 40.23
C ASP A 263 -3.59 3.35 39.73
N PRO A 264 -2.26 3.49 39.57
CA PRO A 264 -1.42 2.45 39.01
C PRO A 264 -1.44 1.17 39.86
N SER A 265 -1.64 1.26 41.18
CA SER A 265 -1.68 0.08 42.05
C SER A 265 -2.90 -0.79 41.73
N ARG A 266 -4.06 -0.15 41.54
CA ARG A 266 -5.30 -0.82 41.14
C ARG A 266 -5.20 -1.35 39.71
N PHE A 267 -4.64 -0.57 38.78
CA PHE A 267 -4.51 -1.01 37.40
C PHE A 267 -3.57 -2.22 37.26
N VAL A 268 -2.43 -2.24 37.97
CA VAL A 268 -1.54 -3.41 38.03
C VAL A 268 -2.26 -4.63 38.59
N ALA A 269 -3.03 -4.47 39.67
CA ALA A 269 -3.82 -5.56 40.23
C ALA A 269 -4.82 -6.12 39.21
N ASN A 270 -5.53 -5.24 38.49
CA ASN A 270 -6.48 -5.61 37.45
C ASN A 270 -5.78 -6.34 36.28
N ALA A 271 -4.61 -5.87 35.84
CA ALA A 271 -3.87 -6.44 34.72
C ALA A 271 -3.44 -7.90 34.95
N LEU A 272 -3.25 -8.30 36.21
CA LEU A 272 -2.92 -9.68 36.59
C LEU A 272 -4.12 -10.64 36.57
N SER A 273 -5.35 -10.15 36.35
CA SER A 273 -6.53 -10.98 36.14
C SER A 273 -6.26 -12.05 35.07
N PRO A 274 -6.65 -13.32 35.30
CA PRO A 274 -7.58 -13.81 36.32
C PRO A 274 -6.95 -14.17 37.68
N ALA A 275 -5.65 -13.92 37.89
CA ALA A 275 -5.01 -14.19 39.18
C ALA A 275 -5.55 -13.24 40.27
N LYS A 276 -5.64 -13.73 41.51
CA LYS A 276 -6.04 -12.92 42.67
C LYS A 276 -4.81 -12.23 43.25
N VAL A 277 -4.89 -10.91 43.39
CA VAL A 277 -3.82 -10.08 43.94
C VAL A 277 -4.12 -9.73 45.39
N VAL A 278 -3.15 -9.95 46.29
CA VAL A 278 -3.29 -9.66 47.72
C VAL A 278 -3.00 -8.19 48.03
N SER A 279 -1.94 -7.65 47.43
CA SER A 279 -1.49 -6.27 47.62
C SER A 279 -0.59 -5.85 46.46
N VAL A 280 -0.59 -4.56 46.14
CA VAL A 280 0.36 -3.94 45.22
C VAL A 280 1.09 -2.84 45.97
N THR A 281 2.42 -2.83 45.86
CA THR A 281 3.27 -1.78 46.43
C THR A 281 4.03 -1.14 45.28
N VAL A 282 3.86 0.17 45.11
CA VAL A 282 4.66 0.96 44.17
C VAL A 282 6.04 1.12 44.80
N ILE A 283 7.04 0.54 44.15
CA ILE A 283 8.45 0.67 44.52
C ILE A 283 8.95 1.87 43.70
N ASP A 284 9.26 2.94 44.40
CA ASP A 284 9.86 4.15 43.84
C ASP A 284 11.21 3.89 43.17
#